data_AF-A0A6C0EC47-F1
#
_entry.id   AF-A0A6C0EC47-F1
#
_cell.length_a   1.000
_cell.length_b   1.000
_cell.length_c   1.000
_cell.angle_alpha   90.00
_cell.angle_beta   90.00
_cell.angle_gamma   90.00
#
_symmetry.space_group_name_H-M   'P 1'
#
loop_
_entity.id
_entity.type
_entity.pdbx_description
1 polymer ?
#
loop_
_entity_poly.entity_id
_entity_poly.type
_entity_poly.pdbx_seq_one_letter_code
_entity_poly.pdbx_strand_id
1 'polypeptide(L)'
;MTKFKEIKNLHNIFIEHINDLDLQLQLQLKKIKHEYNNNLTDEKIKLLLMICEGENLDFNKIKNKYLKIKDLNNSSINNSNSEININEDLLDKIEIDDTEYYYEKKENGKVYDKELNVVGVFINNEIKLQKEIV
;
A
#
# COMPACT_ATOMS: atom_id res chain seq x y z
N MET A 1 -32.59 -19.43 35.76
CA MET A 1 -31.41 -19.04 34.93
C MET A 1 -31.74 -18.08 33.77
N THR A 2 -32.90 -17.42 33.75
CA THR A 2 -33.27 -16.45 32.70
C THR A 2 -32.50 -15.13 32.81
N LYS A 3 -32.36 -14.60 34.03
CA LYS A 3 -31.60 -13.36 34.30
C LYS A 3 -30.13 -13.41 33.83
N PHE A 4 -29.49 -14.58 33.93
CA PHE A 4 -28.10 -14.75 33.47
C PHE A 4 -28.00 -14.71 31.93
N LYS A 5 -29.01 -15.22 31.21
CA LYS A 5 -29.11 -15.08 29.75
C LYS A 5 -29.36 -13.63 29.33
N GLU A 6 -30.20 -12.90 30.06
CA GLU A 6 -30.45 -11.47 29.81
C GLU A 6 -29.18 -10.63 30.00
N ILE A 7 -28.41 -10.89 31.07
CA ILE A 7 -27.12 -10.23 31.30
C ILE A 7 -26.12 -10.55 30.19
N LYS A 8 -26.05 -11.81 29.74
CA LYS A 8 -25.16 -12.21 28.64
C LYS A 8 -25.55 -11.53 27.32
N ASN A 9 -26.84 -11.38 27.03
CA ASN A 9 -27.31 -10.63 25.86
C ASN A 9 -26.95 -9.15 25.95
N LEU A 10 -27.13 -8.51 27.12
CA LEU A 10 -26.70 -7.12 27.33
C LEU A 10 -25.20 -6.93 27.11
N HIS A 11 -24.40 -7.88 27.62
CA HIS A 11 -22.96 -7.87 27.43
C HIS A 11 -22.58 -8.00 25.95
N ASN A 12 -23.25 -8.87 25.20
CA ASN A 12 -23.01 -9.03 23.77
C ASN A 12 -23.38 -7.76 22.98
N ILE A 13 -24.53 -7.15 23.26
CA ILE A 13 -24.94 -5.87 22.63
C ILE A 13 -23.91 -4.77 22.94
N PHE A 14 -23.43 -4.72 24.19
CA PHE A 14 -22.40 -3.77 24.58
C PHE A 14 -21.10 -3.99 23.79
N ILE A 15 -20.63 -5.23 23.67
CA ILE A 15 -19.43 -5.55 22.90
C ILE A 15 -19.60 -5.16 21.43
N GLU A 16 -20.75 -5.46 20.82
CA GLU A 16 -21.03 -5.10 19.43
C GLU A 16 -20.95 -3.59 19.20
N HIS A 17 -21.55 -2.79 20.09
CA HIS A 17 -21.47 -1.33 20.00
C HIS A 17 -20.07 -0.76 20.23
N ILE A 18 -19.28 -1.36 21.12
CA ILE A 18 -17.88 -0.95 21.32
C ILE A 18 -17.03 -1.27 20.09
N ASN A 19 -17.23 -2.45 19.48
CA ASN A 19 -16.51 -2.83 18.27
C ASN A 19 -16.90 -1.94 17.07
N ASP A 20 -18.17 -1.58 16.93
CA ASP A 20 -18.62 -0.65 15.88
C ASP A 20 -18.04 0.75 16.08
N LEU A 21 -17.99 1.23 17.32
CA LEU A 21 -17.36 2.51 17.64
C LEU A 21 -15.86 2.50 17.32
N ASP A 22 -15.14 1.42 17.68
CA ASP A 22 -13.72 1.27 17.35
C ASP A 22 -13.49 1.28 15.84
N LEU A 23 -14.32 0.56 15.07
CA LEU A 23 -14.25 0.56 13.61
C LEU A 23 -14.43 1.97 13.04
N GLN A 24 -15.42 2.72 13.52
CA GLN A 24 -15.66 4.09 13.08
C GLN A 24 -14.49 5.02 13.43
N LEU A 25 -13.90 4.88 14.62
CA LEU A 25 -12.70 5.63 15.01
C LEU A 25 -11.51 5.32 14.11
N GLN A 26 -11.25 4.04 13.83
CA GLN A 26 -10.17 3.63 12.93
C GLN A 26 -10.35 4.19 11.52
N LEU A 27 -11.58 4.21 10.99
CA LEU A 27 -11.87 4.80 9.68
C LEU A 27 -11.61 6.30 9.66
N GLN A 28 -12.02 7.04 10.70
CA GLN A 28 -11.76 8.48 10.78
C GLN A 28 -10.27 8.79 10.93
N LEU A 29 -9.53 8.01 11.73
CA LEU A 29 -8.08 8.14 11.85
C LEU A 29 -7.36 7.93 10.51
N LYS A 30 -7.80 6.95 9.71
CA LYS A 30 -7.26 6.72 8.36
C LYS A 30 -7.50 7.93 7.45
N LYS A 31 -8.71 8.52 7.48
CA LYS A 31 -9.04 9.72 6.69
C LYS A 31 -8.17 10.91 7.08
N ILE A 32 -8.06 11.19 8.38
CA ILE A 32 -7.23 12.28 8.92
C ILE A 32 -5.76 12.09 8.51
N LYS A 33 -5.23 10.87 8.62
CA LYS A 33 -3.86 10.56 8.21
C LYS A 33 -3.64 10.81 6.72
N HIS A 34 -4.60 10.42 5.87
CA HIS A 34 -4.52 10.64 4.44
C HIS A 34 -4.57 12.14 4.10
N GLU A 35 -5.48 12.89 4.71
CA GLU A 35 -5.58 14.34 4.54
C GLU A 35 -4.30 15.06 4.97
N TYR A 36 -3.72 14.66 6.11
CA TYR A 36 -2.44 15.20 6.57
C TYR A 36 -1.31 14.96 5.56
N ASN A 37 -1.21 13.74 5.03
CA ASN A 37 -0.19 13.41 4.03
C ASN A 37 -0.37 14.20 2.74
N ASN A 38 -1.61 14.44 2.31
CA ASN A 38 -1.91 15.26 1.14
C ASN A 38 -1.49 16.72 1.39
N ASN A 39 -1.89 17.30 2.52
CA ASN A 39 -1.50 18.66 2.89
C ASN A 39 0.03 18.83 2.98
N LEU A 40 0.73 17.85 3.57
CA LEU A 40 2.19 17.85 3.65
C LEU A 40 2.84 17.80 2.25
N THR A 41 2.25 17.02 1.33
CA THR A 41 2.73 16.91 -0.05
C THR A 41 2.51 18.22 -0.80
N ASP A 42 1.36 18.85 -0.63
CA ASP A 42 1.04 20.14 -1.25
C ASP A 42 1.99 21.25 -0.79
N GLU A 43 2.29 21.32 0.50
CA GLU A 43 3.27 22.28 1.03
C GLU A 43 4.69 22.02 0.49
N LYS A 44 5.10 20.76 0.35
CA LYS A 44 6.38 20.42 -0.30
C LYS A 44 6.41 20.83 -1.76
N ILE A 45 5.31 20.66 -2.50
CA ILE A 45 5.22 21.09 -3.90
C ILE A 45 5.30 22.61 -4.00
N LYS A 46 4.57 23.35 -3.14
CA LYS A 46 4.65 24.81 -3.07
C LYS A 46 6.08 25.29 -2.82
N LEU A 47 6.78 24.68 -1.86
CA LEU A 47 8.17 24.98 -1.58
C LEU A 47 9.07 24.74 -2.81
N LEU A 48 8.90 23.61 -3.50
CA LEU A 48 9.64 23.30 -4.71
C LEU A 48 9.38 24.31 -5.83
N LEU A 49 8.13 24.75 -6.00
CA LEU A 49 7.78 25.79 -6.96
C LEU A 49 8.48 27.11 -6.63
N MET A 50 8.46 27.55 -5.37
CA MET A 50 9.14 28.77 -4.93
C MET A 50 10.65 28.71 -5.16
N ILE A 51 11.28 27.56 -4.90
CA ILE A 51 12.71 27.35 -5.19
C ILE A 51 12.96 27.44 -6.70
N CYS A 52 12.12 26.79 -7.52
CA CYS A 52 12.24 26.84 -8.97
C CYS A 52 12.07 28.26 -9.52
N GLU A 53 11.11 29.03 -9.01
CA GLU A 53 10.93 30.43 -9.36
C GLU A 53 12.14 31.29 -8.94
N GLY A 54 12.67 31.09 -7.73
CA GLY A 54 13.83 31.82 -7.23
C GLY A 54 15.12 31.53 -8.00
N GLU A 55 15.29 30.30 -8.49
CA GLU A 55 16.47 29.87 -9.26
C GLU A 55 16.26 29.93 -10.78
N ASN A 56 15.11 30.40 -11.27
CA ASN A 56 14.74 30.44 -12.69
C ASN A 56 14.80 29.05 -13.37
N LEU A 57 14.39 28.02 -12.63
CA LEU A 57 14.33 26.63 -13.08
C LEU A 57 12.93 26.25 -13.55
N ASP A 58 12.85 25.43 -14.61
CA ASP A 58 11.59 24.87 -15.08
C ASP A 58 11.18 23.66 -14.20
N PHE A 59 10.17 23.89 -13.36
CA PHE A 59 9.61 22.87 -12.48
C PHE A 59 9.16 21.61 -13.24
N ASN A 60 8.53 21.75 -14.41
CA ASN A 60 8.04 20.60 -15.18
C ASN A 60 9.18 19.76 -15.74
N LYS A 61 10.27 20.41 -16.16
CA LYS A 61 11.48 19.72 -16.61
C LYS A 61 12.14 18.93 -15.47
N ILE A 62 12.23 19.51 -14.27
CA ILE A 62 12.77 18.85 -13.08
C ILE A 62 11.86 17.70 -12.64
N LYS A 63 10.56 17.95 -12.54
CA LYS A 63 9.53 16.95 -12.24
C LYS A 63 9.68 15.74 -13.15
N ASN A 64 9.71 15.97 -14.46
CA ASN A 64 9.81 14.89 -15.44
C ASN A 64 11.16 14.16 -15.42
N LYS A 65 12.27 14.84 -15.07
CA LYS A 65 13.60 14.24 -14.95
C LYS A 65 13.68 13.23 -13.81
N TYR A 66 13.08 13.54 -12.67
CA TYR A 66 13.22 12.72 -11.46
C TYR A 66 12.04 11.76 -11.22
N LEU A 67 10.83 12.08 -11.70
CA LEU A 67 9.65 11.23 -11.52
C LEU A 67 9.45 10.19 -12.63
N LYS A 68 10.35 10.08 -13.62
CA LYS A 68 10.31 9.08 -14.71
C LYS A 68 8.93 8.89 -15.37
N ILE A 69 8.09 9.93 -15.44
CA ILE A 69 6.70 9.86 -15.93
C ILE A 69 6.62 9.35 -17.38
N LYS A 70 7.69 9.54 -18.18
CA LYS A 70 7.75 9.06 -19.57
C LYS A 70 7.97 7.56 -19.72
N ASP A 71 8.57 6.88 -18.74
CA ASP A 71 8.83 5.44 -18.84
C ASP A 71 7.56 4.62 -18.60
N LEU A 72 6.55 5.16 -17.90
CA LEU A 72 5.24 4.50 -17.72
C LEU A 72 4.35 4.56 -18.97
N ASN A 73 4.46 5.62 -19.77
CA ASN A 73 3.59 5.82 -20.94
C ASN A 73 4.06 5.11 -22.22
N ASN A 74 5.34 4.72 -22.29
CA ASN A 74 5.88 4.01 -23.45
C ASN A 74 5.72 2.48 -23.35
N SER A 75 5.39 1.94 -22.18
CA SER A 75 5.16 0.51 -21.97
C SER A 75 3.72 0.07 -22.22
N SER A 76 2.79 0.99 -22.52
CA SER A 76 1.34 0.73 -22.53
C SER A 76 0.69 0.71 -23.92
N ILE A 77 1.45 0.85 -25.01
CA ILE A 77 0.91 0.69 -26.38
C ILE A 77 1.22 -0.73 -26.85
N ASN A 78 0.56 -1.73 -26.26
CA ASN A 78 0.24 -2.99 -26.91
C ASN A 78 -0.75 -3.78 -26.05
N ASN A 79 -2.03 -3.67 -26.42
CA ASN A 79 -3.07 -4.68 -26.30
C ASN A 79 -3.24 -5.38 -24.93
N SER A 80 -4.13 -4.85 -24.10
CA SER A 80 -5.40 -5.51 -23.78
C SER A 80 -6.17 -4.69 -22.73
N ASN A 81 -7.50 -4.64 -22.88
CA ASN A 81 -8.44 -4.05 -21.94
C ASN A 81 -8.41 -4.79 -20.60
N SER A 82 -7.43 -4.50 -19.76
CA SER A 82 -7.51 -4.76 -18.33
C SER A 82 -7.56 -3.41 -17.64
N GLU A 83 -8.69 -3.13 -16.99
CA GLU A 83 -8.83 -2.06 -16.02
C GLU A 83 -7.56 -1.97 -15.17
N ILE A 84 -6.82 -0.88 -15.33
CA ILE A 84 -5.65 -0.59 -14.51
C ILE A 84 -6.19 -0.35 -13.11
N ASN A 85 -6.13 -1.40 -12.29
CA ASN A 85 -6.47 -1.35 -10.88
C ASN A 85 -5.35 -0.56 -10.19
N ILE A 86 -5.62 0.72 -9.89
CA ILE A 86 -4.67 1.71 -9.31
C ILE A 86 -4.24 1.33 -7.87
N ASN A 87 -4.52 0.12 -7.42
CA ASN A 87 -3.94 -0.43 -6.20
C ASN A 87 -2.55 -1.01 -6.52
N GLU A 88 -1.57 -0.13 -6.78
CA GLU A 88 -0.17 -0.50 -6.61
C GLU A 88 0.09 -0.68 -5.10
N ASP A 89 -0.35 -1.82 -4.57
CA ASP A 89 -0.02 -2.23 -3.21
C ASP A 89 1.52 -2.35 -3.12
N LEU A 90 2.14 -1.52 -2.27
CA LEU A 90 3.57 -1.59 -2.00
C LEU A 90 3.93 -3.01 -1.53
N LEU A 91 4.84 -3.65 -2.25
CA LEU A 91 5.37 -4.96 -1.88
C LEU A 91 6.22 -4.85 -0.60
N ASP A 92 6.07 -5.80 0.31
CA ASP A 92 6.91 -5.90 1.51
C ASP A 92 8.26 -6.53 1.17
N LYS A 93 9.32 -6.09 1.85
CA LYS A 93 10.71 -6.59 1.64
C LYS A 93 11.08 -7.61 2.71
N ILE A 94 11.79 -8.66 2.32
CA ILE A 94 12.37 -9.67 3.21
C ILE A 94 13.76 -10.09 2.72
N GLU A 95 14.59 -10.57 3.64
CA GLU A 95 15.93 -11.07 3.36
C GLU A 95 15.99 -12.55 3.76
N ILE A 96 16.37 -13.42 2.81
CA ILE A 96 16.52 -14.87 3.00
C ILE A 96 17.88 -15.23 2.40
N ASP A 97 18.78 -15.84 3.19
CA ASP A 97 20.13 -16.25 2.76
C ASP A 97 20.91 -15.14 2.03
N ASP A 98 21.03 -13.97 2.67
CA ASP A 98 21.68 -12.75 2.13
C ASP A 98 21.13 -12.26 0.78
N THR A 99 19.93 -12.74 0.40
CA THR A 99 19.24 -12.35 -0.83
C THR A 99 17.93 -11.62 -0.50
N GLU A 100 17.76 -10.44 -1.09
CA GLU A 100 16.58 -9.61 -0.88
C GLU A 100 15.45 -10.02 -1.83
N TYR A 101 14.26 -10.22 -1.27
CA TYR A 101 13.03 -10.56 -1.97
C TYR A 101 11.92 -9.56 -1.63
N TYR A 102 10.94 -9.44 -2.52
CA TYR A 102 9.77 -8.59 -2.38
C TYR A 102 8.50 -9.44 -2.48
N TYR A 103 7.47 -9.23 -1.67
CA TYR A 103 6.29 -10.07 -1.71
C TYR A 103 4.99 -9.34 -1.41
N GLU A 104 3.89 -9.89 -1.92
CA GLU A 104 2.54 -9.42 -1.59
C GLU A 104 2.11 -10.01 -0.23
N LYS A 105 1.89 -9.17 0.78
CA LYS A 105 1.42 -9.61 2.11
C LYS A 105 -0.08 -9.91 2.14
N LYS A 106 -0.48 -10.89 1.33
CA LYS A 106 -1.82 -11.46 1.24
C LYS A 106 -1.72 -12.97 1.08
N GLU A 107 -2.78 -13.69 1.39
CA GLU A 107 -2.81 -15.13 1.22
C GLU A 107 -2.54 -15.53 -0.25
N ASN A 108 -1.61 -16.45 -0.48
CA ASN A 108 -1.09 -16.82 -1.80
C ASN A 108 -0.48 -15.66 -2.59
N GLY A 109 0.08 -14.67 -1.88
CA GLY A 109 0.77 -13.54 -2.48
C GLY A 109 2.02 -13.97 -3.25
N LYS A 110 2.33 -13.31 -4.36
CA LYS A 110 3.53 -13.62 -5.15
C LYS A 110 4.78 -13.07 -4.47
N VAL A 111 5.88 -13.81 -4.59
CA VAL A 111 7.22 -13.39 -4.14
C VAL A 111 8.09 -13.15 -5.38
N TYR A 112 8.82 -12.06 -5.37
CA TYR A 112 9.59 -11.50 -6.47
C TYR A 112 11.06 -11.34 -6.08
N ASP A 113 11.96 -11.52 -7.05
CA ASP A 113 13.36 -11.13 -6.93
C ASP A 113 13.59 -9.64 -7.26
N LYS A 114 14.85 -9.19 -7.25
CA LYS A 114 15.24 -7.82 -7.61
C LYS A 114 14.92 -7.46 -9.07
N GLU A 115 14.76 -8.45 -9.94
CA GLU A 115 14.46 -8.29 -11.36
C GLU A 115 12.94 -8.36 -11.63
N LEU A 116 12.11 -8.43 -10.58
CA LEU A 116 10.65 -8.56 -10.63
C LEU A 116 10.17 -9.90 -11.21
N ASN A 117 11.01 -10.92 -11.24
CA ASN A 117 10.60 -12.28 -11.61
C ASN A 117 9.93 -12.96 -10.42
N VAL A 118 8.85 -13.69 -10.68
CA VAL A 118 8.16 -14.48 -9.63
C VAL A 118 9.03 -15.68 -9.26
N VAL A 119 9.48 -15.72 -8.01
CA VAL A 119 10.39 -16.75 -7.48
C VAL A 119 9.75 -17.62 -6.39
N GLY A 120 8.53 -17.29 -5.96
CA GLY A 120 7.87 -18.01 -4.88
C GLY A 120 6.46 -17.52 -4.57
N VAL A 121 5.90 -18.04 -3.48
CA VAL A 121 4.56 -17.69 -2.97
C VAL A 121 4.63 -17.50 -1.45
N PHE A 122 3.89 -16.51 -0.95
CA PHE A 122 3.66 -16.25 0.47
C PHE A 122 2.40 -17.00 0.93
N ILE A 123 2.57 -18.00 1.81
CA ILE A 123 1.51 -18.87 2.31
C ILE A 123 1.71 -19.07 3.82
N ASN A 124 0.64 -18.97 4.62
CA ASN A 124 0.68 -19.17 6.07
C ASN A 124 1.75 -18.36 6.81
N ASN A 125 1.98 -17.12 6.37
CA ASN A 125 2.98 -16.23 6.95
C ASN A 125 4.45 -16.65 6.72
N GLU A 126 4.68 -17.57 5.77
CA GLU A 126 5.99 -18.05 5.33
C GLU A 126 6.17 -17.83 3.81
N ILE A 127 7.42 -17.67 3.37
CA ILE A 127 7.78 -17.57 1.95
C ILE A 127 8.29 -18.93 1.48
N LYS A 128 7.64 -19.49 0.46
CA LYS A 128 8.09 -20.71 -0.22
C LYS A 128 8.66 -20.34 -1.57
N LEU A 129 9.97 -20.49 -1.71
CA LEU A 129 10.67 -20.28 -2.97
C LEU A 129 10.47 -21.51 -3.88
N GLN A 130 10.29 -21.30 -5.18
CA GLN A 130 10.10 -22.40 -6.14
C GLN A 130 11.32 -23.34 -6.21
N LYS A 131 12.50 -22.90 -5.75
CA LYS A 131 13.69 -23.76 -5.63
C LYS A 131 13.52 -24.91 -4.62
N GLU A 132 12.55 -24.85 -3.72
CA GLU A 132 12.22 -25.92 -2.77
C GLU A 132 11.05 -26.81 -3.22
N ILE A 133 10.49 -26.58 -4.41
CA ILE A 133 9.49 -27.46 -5.03
C ILE A 133 10.21 -28.36 -6.02
N VAL A 134 10.98 -29.32 -5.50
CA VAL A 134 11.47 -30.50 -6.23
C VAL A 134 11.18 -31.74 -5.41
#